data_AF-F3FUU6-F1
#
_entry.id   AF-F3FUU6-F1
#
_cell.length_a   1.000
_cell.length_b   1.000
_cell.length_c   1.000
_cell.angle_alpha   90.00
_cell.angle_beta   90.00
_cell.angle_gamma   90.00
#
_symmetry.space_group_name_H-M   'P 1'
#
loop_
_entity.id
_entity.type
_entity.pdbx_description
1 polymer ?
#
loop_
_entity_poly.entity_id
_entity_poly.type
_entity_poly.pdbx_seq_one_letter_code
_entity_poly.pdbx_strand_id
1 'polypeptide(L)' 'LADGDKPVTDVCFESGFNNISNFNRRFQQLKGMTPSHYRRLAVQRLTEQNLY' A
#
# COMPACT_ATOMS: atom_id res chain seq x y z
N LEU A 1 -2.78 2.74 3.69
CA LEU A 1 -2.07 2.62 2.39
C LEU A 1 -2.61 3.57 1.33
N ALA A 2 -3.93 3.74 1.22
CA ALA A 2 -4.54 4.64 0.24
C ALA A 2 -4.38 6.13 0.61
N ASP A 3 -4.45 6.47 1.90
CA ASP A 3 -4.59 7.88 2.35
C ASP A 3 -3.33 8.52 2.94
N GLY A 4 -2.11 8.02 2.74
CA GLY A 4 -1.02 8.61 3.51
C GLY A 4 0.42 8.39 3.06
N ASP A 5 1.18 9.46 3.30
CA ASP A 5 2.64 9.61 3.16
C ASP A 5 3.45 8.63 4.02
N LYS A 6 2.80 7.90 4.95
CA LYS A 6 3.47 6.90 5.79
C LYS A 6 4.24 5.88 4.93
N PRO A 7 5.54 5.66 5.16
CA PRO A 7 6.30 4.60 4.52
C PRO A 7 5.61 3.23 4.58
N VAL A 8 5.79 2.41 3.54
CA VAL A 8 5.22 1.04 3.50
C VAL A 8 5.75 0.19 4.67
N THR A 9 6.97 0.47 5.12
CA THR A 9 7.61 -0.15 6.28
C THR A 9 6.84 0.09 7.57
N ASP A 10 6.38 1.32 7.79
CA ASP A 10 5.70 1.69 9.02
C ASP A 10 4.32 1.03 9.06
N VAL A 11 3.61 1.04 7.92
CA VAL A 11 2.35 0.30 7.76
C VAL A 11 2.54 -1.19 8.00
N CYS A 12 3.66 -1.78 7.56
CA CYS A 12 3.98 -3.19 7.78
C CYS A 12 4.09 -3.50 9.28
N PHE A 13 4.88 -2.71 10.02
CA PHE A 13 5.07 -2.93 11.46
C PHE A 13 3.80 -2.62 12.27
N GLU A 14 3.07 -1.55 11.95
CA GLU A 14 1.77 -1.22 12.57
C GLU A 14 0.72 -2.33 12.33
N SER A 15 0.81 -3.05 11.21
CA SER A 15 -0.07 -4.17 10.87
C SER A 15 0.32 -5.49 11.56
N GLY A 16 1.35 -5.49 12.42
CA GLY A 16 1.79 -6.66 13.18
C GLY A 16 2.72 -7.61 12.42
N PHE A 17 3.33 -7.16 11.31
CA PHE A 17 4.31 -7.96 10.59
C PHE A 17 5.73 -7.67 11.07
N ASN A 18 6.48 -8.73 11.31
CA ASN A 18 7.83 -8.65 11.85
C ASN A 18 8.88 -8.36 10.78
N ASN A 19 8.51 -8.45 9.49
CA ASN A 19 9.36 -8.06 8.37
C ASN A 19 8.54 -7.74 7.10
N ILE A 20 9.16 -6.92 6.26
CA ILE A 20 8.57 -6.38 5.03
C ILE A 20 8.32 -7.46 3.98
N SER A 21 9.19 -8.48 3.88
CA SER A 21 9.07 -9.55 2.87
C SER A 21 7.79 -10.36 3.06
N ASN A 22 7.47 -10.72 4.30
CA ASN A 22 6.25 -11.44 4.66
C ASN A 22 5.00 -10.59 4.42
N PHE A 23 5.05 -9.32 4.80
CA PHE A 23 3.97 -8.37 4.51
C PHE A 23 3.72 -8.24 3.01
N ASN A 24 4.77 -8.03 2.21
CA ASN A 24 4.66 -7.88 0.75
C ASN A 24 4.06 -9.13 0.11
N ARG A 25 4.51 -10.33 0.50
CA ARG A 25 3.97 -11.59 -0.03
C ARG A 25 2.49 -11.74 0.31
N ARG A 26 2.11 -11.53 1.58
CA ARG A 26 0.71 -11.67 2.02
C ARG A 26 -0.18 -10.62 1.37
N PHE A 27 0.28 -9.38 1.27
CA PHE A 27 -0.44 -8.31 0.60
C PHE A 27 -0.65 -8.63 -0.88
N GLN A 28 0.39 -9.12 -1.58
CA GLN A 28 0.28 -9.53 -2.97
C GLN A 28 -0.69 -10.70 -3.17
N GLN A 29 -0.70 -11.69 -2.28
CA GLN A 29 -1.68 -12.79 -2.33
C GLN A 29 -3.12 -12.29 -2.17
N LEU A 30 -3.35 -11.28 -1.33
CA LEU A 30 -4.70 -10.75 -1.05
C LEU A 30 -5.19 -9.72 -2.07
N LYS A 31 -4.28 -8.91 -2.63
CA LYS A 31 -4.61 -7.76 -3.51
C LYS A 31 -4.17 -7.95 -4.96
N GLY A 32 -3.46 -9.04 -5.26
CA GLY A 32 -2.92 -9.33 -6.60
C GLY A 32 -1.75 -8.46 -7.03
N MET A 33 -1.26 -7.55 -6.17
CA MET A 33 -0.21 -6.58 -6.49
C MET A 33 0.59 -6.20 -5.25
N THR A 34 1.77 -5.61 -5.44
CA THR A 34 2.61 -5.16 -4.31
C THR A 34 2.01 -3.92 -3.62
N PRO A 35 2.30 -3.68 -2.33
CA PRO A 35 1.84 -2.49 -1.61
C PRO A 35 2.23 -1.17 -2.29
N SER A 36 3.44 -1.10 -2.85
CA SER A 36 3.93 0.08 -3.57
C SER A 36 3.15 0.33 -4.86
N HIS A 37 2.80 -0.74 -5.60
CA HIS A 37 1.97 -0.59 -6.79
C HIS A 37 0.55 -0.15 -6.42
N TYR A 38 -0.03 -0.77 -5.39
CA TYR A 38 -1.34 -0.38 -4.86
C TYR A 38 -1.38 1.09 -4.42
N ARG A 39 -0.33 1.57 -3.74
CA ARG A 39 -0.20 2.97 -3.35
C ARG A 39 -0.20 3.92 -4.54
N ARG A 40 0.58 3.62 -5.59
CA ARG A 40 0.60 4.44 -6.81
C ARG A 40 -0.77 4.54 -7.47
N LEU A 41 -1.49 3.41 -7.58
CA LEU A 41 -2.83 3.39 -8.15
C LEU A 41 -3.84 4.15 -7.29
N ALA A 42 -3.74 4.03 -5.96
CA ALA A 42 -4.62 4.76 -5.05
C ALA A 42 -4.41 6.28 -5.18
N VAL A 43 -3.15 6.74 -5.17
CA VAL A 43 -2.82 8.16 -5.39
C VAL A 43 -3.32 8.63 -6.75
N GLN A 44 -3.09 7.85 -7.82
CA GLN A 44 -3.57 8.20 -9.16
C GLN A 44 -5.10 8.35 -9.21
N ARG A 45 -5.85 7.41 -8.63
CA ARG A 45 -7.31 7.48 -8.56
C ARG A 45 -7.80 8.69 -7.76
N LEU A 46 -7.15 8.99 -6.64
CA LEU A 46 -7.44 10.19 -5.85
C LEU A 46 -7.17 11.47 -6.66
N THR A 47 -6.06 11.54 -7.40
CA THR A 47 -5.76 12.70 -8.26
C THR A 47 -6.74 12.85 -9.42
N GLU A 48 -7.18 11.75 -10.03
CA GLU A 48 -8.15 11.74 -11.12
C GLU A 48 -9.57 12.12 -10.65
N GLN A 49 -9.96 11.75 -9.43
CA GLN A 49 -11.24 12.13 -8.83
C GLN A 49 -11.29 13.60 -8.38
N ASN A 50 -10.14 14.21 -8.08
CA ASN A 50 -10.05 15.63 -7.71
C ASN A 50 -9.99 16.58 -8.94
N LEU A 51 -9.97 16.04 -10.16
CA LEU A 51 -9.90 16.80 -11.41
C LEU A 51 -11.27 17.03 -12.10
N TYR A 52 -12.37 16.74 -11.40
CA TYR A 52 -13.74 17.02 -11.85
C TYR A 52 -14.55 17.75 -10.78
#